data_AF-A0A6G2DBY5-F1
#
_entry.id   AF-A0A6G2DBY5-F1
#
_cell.length_a   1.000
_cell.length_b   1.000
_cell.length_c   1.000
_cell.angle_alpha   90.00
_cell.angle_beta   90.00
_cell.angle_gamma   90.00
#
_symmetry.space_group_name_H-M   'P 1'
#
loop_
_entity.id
_entity.type
_entity.pdbx_description
1 polymer ?
#
loop_
_entity_poly.entity_id
_entity_poly.type
_entity_poly.pdbx_seq_one_letter_code
_entity_poly.pdbx_strand_id
1 'polypeptide(L)'
;MYRILNPMNHNVSLVRNDKGEEVIVIGKGIAFGKKKGDLIAENHVEKIFRMKTEESRENFMALLKDVPLDFITVTYEIIDKLSKKYHYPIQEYLYVTLTDHIYCS
;
A
#
# COMPACT_ATOMS: atom_id res chain seq x y z
N MET A 1 -15.29 3.94 7.35
CA MET A 1 -14.92 2.55 7.74
C MET A 1 -14.36 1.81 6.54
N TYR A 2 -13.50 0.81 6.73
CA TYR A 2 -12.91 0.05 5.64
C TYR A 2 -13.38 -1.41 5.66
N ARG A 3 -13.80 -1.95 4.52
CA ARG A 3 -14.20 -3.36 4.40
C ARG A 3 -13.12 -4.19 3.74
N ILE A 4 -12.68 -5.27 4.38
CA ILE A 4 -11.63 -6.14 3.87
C ILE A 4 -12.09 -6.86 2.60
N LEU A 5 -11.36 -6.65 1.51
CA LEU A 5 -11.51 -7.40 0.26
C LEU A 5 -10.54 -8.57 0.22
N ASN A 6 -9.29 -8.33 0.60
CA ASN A 6 -8.24 -9.33 0.66
C ASN A 6 -7.28 -9.03 1.82
N PRO A 7 -7.27 -9.82 2.91
CA PRO A 7 -6.23 -9.73 3.92
C PRO A 7 -4.93 -10.31 3.34
N MET A 8 -3.83 -9.58 3.41
CA MET A 8 -2.56 -10.03 2.82
C MET A 8 -1.65 -10.66 3.85
N ASN A 9 -1.25 -9.86 4.84
CA ASN A 9 -0.48 -10.29 6.00
C ASN A 9 -1.07 -9.63 7.25
N HIS A 10 -0.48 -9.81 8.42
CA HIS A 10 -1.04 -9.26 9.68
C HIS A 10 -1.17 -7.73 9.69
N ASN A 11 -0.34 -7.03 8.92
CA ASN A 11 -0.23 -5.57 8.96
C ASN A 11 -0.75 -4.88 7.69
N VAL A 12 -1.15 -5.64 6.67
CA VAL A 12 -1.53 -5.10 5.35
C VAL A 12 -2.77 -5.78 4.82
N SER A 13 -3.70 -4.99 4.29
CA SER A 13 -4.90 -5.51 3.63
C SER A 13 -5.37 -4.60 2.50
N LEU A 14 -5.90 -5.22 1.44
CA LEU A 14 -6.72 -4.54 0.45
C LEU A 14 -8.14 -4.39 1.00
N VAL A 15 -8.63 -3.15 1.04
CA VAL A 15 -9.94 -2.81 1.56
C VAL A 15 -10.71 -1.95 0.59
N ARG A 16 -12.03 -1.92 0.76
CA ARG A 16 -12.93 -0.98 0.11
C ARG A 16 -13.34 0.11 1.11
N ASN A 17 -13.21 1.37 0.73
CA ASN A 17 -13.67 2.49 1.53
C ASN A 17 -15.18 2.76 1.33
N ASP A 18 -15.74 3.71 2.08
CA ASP A 18 -17.17 4.06 1.99
C ASP A 18 -17.57 4.66 0.63
N LYS A 19 -16.60 5.15 -0.16
CA LYS A 19 -16.81 5.66 -1.53
C LYS A 19 -16.79 4.54 -2.59
N GLY A 20 -16.56 3.30 -2.19
CA GLY A 20 -16.41 2.16 -3.09
C GLY A 20 -15.02 2.01 -3.71
N GLU A 21 -14.05 2.86 -3.35
CA GLU A 21 -12.69 2.80 -3.87
C GLU A 21 -11.91 1.68 -3.18
N GLU A 22 -11.10 0.96 -3.96
CA GLU A 22 -10.19 -0.05 -3.46
C GLU A 22 -8.85 0.59 -3.09
N VAL A 23 -8.45 0.44 -1.82
CA VAL A 23 -7.23 1.04 -1.28
C VAL A 23 -6.48 0.01 -0.46
N ILE A 24 -5.16 0.15 -0.40
CA ILE A 24 -4.33 -0.71 0.44
C ILE A 24 -4.07 0.02 1.75
N VAL A 25 -4.41 -0.62 2.85
CA VAL A 25 -4.21 -0.08 4.20
C VAL A 25 -3.11 -0.83 4.91
N ILE A 26 -2.33 -0.07 5.68
CA ILE A 26 -1.21 -0.56 6.47
C ILE A 26 -1.41 -0.08 7.89
N GLY A 27 -1.23 -0.97 8.85
CA GLY A 27 -1.27 -0.66 10.26
C GLY A 27 -0.87 -1.86 11.10
N LYS A 28 -0.29 -1.63 12.27
CA LYS A 28 0.16 -2.71 13.16
C LYS A 28 -1.02 -3.64 13.54
N GLY A 29 -0.95 -4.89 13.10
CA GLY A 29 -1.96 -5.92 13.37
C GLY A 29 -3.32 -5.66 12.71
N ILE A 30 -3.41 -4.79 11.71
CA ILE A 30 -4.69 -4.32 11.15
C ILE A 30 -5.55 -5.45 10.54
N ALA A 31 -4.89 -6.51 10.07
CA ALA A 31 -5.53 -7.69 9.48
C ALA A 31 -5.30 -8.96 10.32
N PHE A 32 -4.74 -8.83 11.53
CA PHE A 32 -4.54 -9.95 12.43
C PHE A 32 -5.89 -10.54 12.88
N GLY A 33 -6.11 -11.82 12.59
CA GLY A 33 -7.36 -12.51 12.92
C GLY A 33 -8.59 -12.02 12.13
N LYS A 34 -8.40 -11.22 11.08
CA LYS A 34 -9.48 -10.71 10.24
C LYS A 34 -9.61 -11.52 8.95
N LYS A 35 -10.84 -11.59 8.42
CA LYS A 35 -11.16 -12.29 7.17
C LYS A 35 -11.85 -11.36 6.17
N LYS A 36 -11.95 -11.84 4.93
CA LYS A 36 -12.69 -11.13 3.87
C LYS A 36 -14.10 -10.78 4.33
N GLY A 37 -14.49 -9.52 4.15
CA GLY A 37 -15.78 -8.98 4.53
C GLY A 37 -15.82 -8.31 5.90
N ASP A 38 -14.80 -8.51 6.75
CA ASP A 38 -14.70 -7.83 8.05
C ASP A 38 -14.43 -6.33 7.90
N LEU A 39 -14.72 -5.58 8.97
CA LEU A 39 -14.51 -4.15 9.03
C LEU A 39 -13.22 -3.80 9.79
N ILE A 40 -12.51 -2.81 9.26
CA ILE A 40 -11.37 -2.12 9.86
C ILE A 40 -11.81 -0.69 10.18
N ALA A 41 -11.60 -0.30 11.43
CA ALA A 41 -11.84 1.06 11.87
C ALA A 41 -10.67 1.97 11.42
N GLU A 42 -10.98 3.20 11.02
CA GLU A 42 -10.00 4.11 10.40
C GLU A 42 -8.87 4.49 11.36
N ASN A 43 -9.13 4.47 12.67
CA ASN A 43 -8.16 4.75 13.72
C ASN A 43 -7.04 3.70 13.83
N HIS A 44 -7.21 2.50 13.24
CA HIS A 44 -6.17 1.46 13.20
C HIS A 44 -5.32 1.54 11.92
N VAL A 45 -5.65 2.44 10.99
CA VAL A 45 -4.91 2.62 9.75
C VAL A 45 -3.80 3.63 10.00
N GLU A 46 -2.56 3.20 9.84
CA GLU A 46 -1.38 4.07 9.92
C GLU A 46 -1.08 4.72 8.56
N LYS A 47 -1.27 3.96 7.48
CA LYS A 47 -0.97 4.44 6.12
C LYS A 47 -1.95 3.90 5.10
N ILE A 48 -2.29 4.74 4.12
CA ILE A 48 -3.21 4.41 3.03
C ILE A 48 -2.48 4.63 1.71
N PHE A 49 -2.43 3.60 0.88
CA PHE A 49 -1.93 3.67 -0.48
C PHE A 49 -3.10 3.63 -1.47
N ARG A 50 -3.15 4.65 -2.32
CA ARG A 50 -4.14 4.81 -3.38
C ARG A 50 -3.42 4.64 -4.71
N MET A 51 -3.68 3.52 -5.39
CA MET A 51 -3.12 3.23 -6.70
C MET A 51 -4.14 3.64 -7.77
N LYS A 52 -3.72 4.34 -8.83
CA LYS A 52 -4.66 4.84 -9.84
C LYS A 52 -5.09 3.75 -10.81
N THR A 53 -4.25 2.74 -11.01
CA THR A 53 -4.47 1.65 -11.96
C THR A 53 -4.50 0.31 -11.27
N GLU A 54 -5.18 -0.66 -11.88
CA GLU A 54 -5.19 -2.04 -11.40
C GLU A 54 -3.79 -2.65 -11.47
N GLU A 55 -3.03 -2.35 -12.51
CA GLU A 55 -1.64 -2.81 -12.68
C GLU A 55 -0.73 -2.33 -11.55
N SER A 56 -0.77 -1.05 -11.15
CA SER A 56 0.06 -0.57 -10.05
C SER A 56 -0.35 -1.14 -8.70
N ARG A 57 -1.65 -1.42 -8.51
CA ARG A 57 -2.14 -2.18 -7.36
C ARG A 57 -1.53 -3.57 -7.34
N GLU A 58 -1.58 -4.31 -8.44
CA GLU A 58 -1.02 -5.67 -8.53
C GLU A 58 0.50 -5.69 -8.30
N ASN A 59 1.24 -4.74 -8.90
CA ASN A 59 2.68 -4.63 -8.70
C ASN A 59 3.04 -4.33 -7.23
N PHE A 60 2.31 -3.44 -6.56
CA PHE A 60 2.51 -3.19 -5.14
C PHE A 60 2.22 -4.43 -4.29
N MET A 61 1.16 -5.16 -4.64
CA MET A 61 0.81 -6.40 -3.96
C MET A 61 1.88 -7.48 -4.16
N ALA A 62 2.57 -7.50 -5.30
CA ALA A 62 3.71 -8.37 -5.55
C ALA A 62 4.91 -7.98 -4.69
N LEU A 63 5.29 -6.70 -4.66
CA LEU A 63 6.38 -6.20 -3.79
C LEU A 63 6.18 -6.58 -2.32
N LEU A 64 4.94 -6.49 -1.82
CA LEU A 64 4.62 -6.85 -0.43
C LEU A 64 4.86 -8.33 -0.07
N LYS A 65 5.00 -9.22 -1.07
CA LYS A 65 5.33 -10.64 -0.84
C LYS A 65 6.82 -10.85 -0.66
N ASP A 66 7.63 -10.15 -1.45
CA ASP A 66 9.07 -10.43 -1.59
C ASP A 66 9.96 -9.40 -0.89
N VAL A 67 9.44 -8.18 -0.66
CA VAL A 67 10.16 -7.04 -0.09
C VAL A 67 9.60 -6.71 1.30
N PRO A 68 10.45 -6.53 2.33
CA PRO A 68 9.99 -6.10 3.64
C PRO A 68 9.26 -4.76 3.58
N LEU A 69 8.17 -4.65 4.35
CA LEU A 69 7.29 -3.48 4.37
C LEU A 69 8.02 -2.16 4.59
N ASP A 70 9.08 -2.16 5.41
CA ASP A 70 9.86 -0.97 5.72
C ASP A 70 10.55 -0.40 4.48
N PHE A 71 11.10 -1.24 3.59
CA PHE A 71 11.72 -0.80 2.34
C PHE A 71 10.70 -0.18 1.39
N ILE A 72 9.54 -0.82 1.25
CA ILE A 72 8.44 -0.33 0.41
C ILE A 72 7.97 1.03 0.94
N THR A 73 7.69 1.13 2.24
CA THR A 73 7.12 2.34 2.84
C THR A 73 8.07 3.53 2.80
N VAL A 74 9.37 3.31 3.05
CA VAL A 74 10.42 4.35 2.96
C VAL A 74 10.59 4.82 1.52
N THR A 75 10.68 3.89 0.56
CA THR A 75 10.86 4.24 -0.86
C THR A 75 9.68 5.08 -1.38
N TYR A 76 8.45 4.66 -1.05
CA TYR A 76 7.26 5.43 -1.42
C TYR A 76 7.23 6.82 -0.78
N GLU A 77 7.64 6.96 0.49
CA GLU A 77 7.72 8.27 1.16
C GLU A 77 8.74 9.19 0.49
N ILE A 78 9.91 8.66 0.11
CA ILE A 78 10.94 9.44 -0.58
C ILE A 78 10.41 9.93 -1.92
N ILE A 79 9.81 9.04 -2.73
CA ILE A 79 9.25 9.41 -4.03
C ILE A 79 8.13 10.45 -3.87
N ASP A 80 7.19 10.26 -2.95
CA ASP A 80 6.09 11.20 -2.70
C ASP A 80 6.61 12.57 -2.23
N LYS A 81 7.60 12.59 -1.33
CA LYS A 81 8.24 13.81 -0.85
C LYS A 81 8.95 14.57 -1.97
N LEU A 82 9.68 13.87 -2.85
CA LEU A 82 10.36 14.47 -4.00
C LEU A 82 9.36 14.97 -5.04
N SER A 83 8.33 14.18 -5.35
CA SER A 83 7.24 14.55 -6.25
C SER A 83 6.58 15.85 -5.82
N LYS A 84 6.21 15.95 -4.54
CA LYS A 84 5.60 17.17 -3.96
C LYS A 84 6.55 18.36 -3.96
N LYS A 85 7.84 18.14 -3.67
CA LYS A 85 8.83 19.22 -3.62
C LYS A 85 9.11 19.81 -5.00
N TYR A 86 9.21 18.97 -6.03
CA TYR A 86 9.64 19.37 -7.37
C TYR A 86 8.51 19.43 -8.40
N HIS A 87 7.28 19.05 -8.02
CA HIS A 87 6.08 19.06 -8.87
C HIS A 87 6.23 18.25 -10.16
N TYR A 88 7.03 17.16 -10.12
CA TYR A 88 7.22 16.30 -11.28
C TYR A 88 6.11 15.26 -11.38
N PRO A 89 5.63 14.96 -12.59
CA PRO A 89 4.78 13.80 -12.80
C PRO A 89 5.59 12.53 -12.52
N ILE A 90 5.14 11.76 -11.53
CA ILE A 90 5.71 10.44 -11.24
C ILE A 90 4.89 9.36 -11.93
N GLN A 91 5.58 8.53 -12.70
CA GLN A 91 5.00 7.32 -13.27
C GLN A 91 4.90 6.24 -12.19
N GLU A 92 3.78 5.52 -12.12
CA GLU A 92 3.52 4.56 -11.04
C GLU A 92 4.54 3.41 -11.00
N TYR A 93 5.11 3.01 -12.14
CA TYR A 93 6.15 1.98 -12.18
C TYR A 93 7.43 2.39 -11.43
N LEU A 94 7.72 3.69 -11.27
CA LEU A 94 8.92 4.16 -10.56
C LEU A 94 8.94 3.65 -9.12
N TYR A 95 7.77 3.61 -8.50
CA TYR A 95 7.65 3.08 -7.14
C TYR A 95 8.04 1.62 -7.06
N VAL A 96 7.77 0.84 -8.10
CA VAL A 96 8.10 -0.58 -8.17
C VAL A 96 9.58 -0.76 -8.42
N THR A 97 10.09 -0.14 -9.49
CA THR A 97 11.49 -0.30 -9.91
C THR A 97 12.45 0.24 -8.87
N LEU A 98 12.18 1.40 -8.28
CA LEU A 98 13.07 1.96 -7.26
C LEU A 98 13.06 1.12 -5.98
N THR A 99 11.90 0.59 -5.58
CA THR A 99 11.81 -0.28 -4.39
C THR A 99 12.61 -1.56 -4.62
N ASP A 100 12.43 -2.20 -5.78
CA ASP A 100 13.16 -3.40 -6.17
C ASP A 100 14.67 -3.13 -6.23
N HIS A 101 15.10 -2.03 -6.86
CA HIS A 101 16.52 -1.65 -6.91
C HIS A 101 17.11 -1.41 -5.52
N ILE A 102 16.42 -0.72 -4.60
CA ILE A 102 16.93 -0.44 -3.25
C ILE A 102 17.04 -1.73 -2.42
N TYR A 103 16.15 -2.70 -2.63
CA TYR A 103 16.15 -3.95 -1.88
C TYR A 103 17.12 -5.00 -2.44
N CYS A 104 17.21 -5.13 -3.77
CA CYS A 104 18.02 -6.14 -4.45
C CYS A 104 19.48 -5.72 -4.71
N SER A 105 19.86 -4.47 -4.43
CA SER A 105 21.27 -4.00 -4.50
C SER A 105 22.02 -4.25 -3.20
#